data_AF-H2ZBJ3-F1
#
_entry.id   AF-H2ZBJ3-F1
#
_cell.length_a   1.000
_cell.length_b   1.000
_cell.length_c   1.000
_cell.angle_alpha   90.00
_cell.angle_beta   90.00
_cell.angle_gamma   90.00
#
_symmetry.space_group_name_H-M   'P 1'
#
loop_
_entity.id
_entity.type
_entity.pdbx_description
1 polymer ?
#
loop_
_entity_poly.entity_id
_entity_poly.type
_entity_poly.pdbx_seq_one_letter_code
_entity_poly.pdbx_strand_id
1 'polypeptide(L)'
;MVCCEDVVSAGNFCCGAIPYSGVGEVCCGGLVSPGDGCCNVTAYFVSESICCNGQLGSIVGLTTPSCCVEETFDAYLQTCCGSTVFENPLVIVNGTSAVSHTTRCCGDFANDETLLPYDYTTQTCCDGIITDLGDIPFDSAGCCGSAVYNMDTQSCCGGEVLEIGSTLQGCCDGAVMDLTTSLCCAGAISVKPEEDSSCCGDTAIGATLEMCCENVPTASPAGNSSVCCGIVGMDPSTDICCDGVVTPLGGVPAPAMCCDGAAQPMTSDADVCCGPDSMNPAVSFCCGGAVSSMEGLTSDQMLCCDGVAFTNAAGNLACCGQVSFNTETEICCSDVVLPLGTTDPANAYCCGGAVIDMTDYWCCDNNPYPRGSSAAPPIGQNCNI
;
A
#
# COMPACT_ATOMS: atom_id res chain seq x y z
N MET A 1 -22.74 -41.58 49.21
CA MET A 1 -22.33 -42.92 48.77
C MET A 1 -21.73 -42.74 47.40
N VAL A 2 -20.50 -43.22 47.20
CA VAL A 2 -19.75 -43.07 45.95
C VAL A 2 -19.29 -44.47 45.52
N CYS A 3 -19.23 -44.71 44.21
CA CYS A 3 -18.75 -45.95 43.61
C CYS A 3 -17.37 -45.72 43.00
N CYS A 4 -16.35 -46.40 43.50
CA CYS A 4 -14.96 -46.30 43.04
C CYS A 4 -14.50 -47.70 42.61
N GLU A 5 -14.23 -47.91 41.32
CA GLU A 5 -13.74 -49.18 40.75
C GLU A 5 -14.44 -50.43 41.34
N ASP A 6 -15.78 -50.43 41.27
CA ASP A 6 -16.67 -51.51 41.74
C ASP A 6 -16.89 -51.61 43.27
N VAL A 7 -16.37 -50.67 44.07
CA VAL A 7 -16.61 -50.57 45.52
C VAL A 7 -17.55 -49.41 45.85
N VAL A 8 -18.71 -49.71 46.46
CA VAL A 8 -19.66 -48.69 46.96
C VAL A 8 -19.46 -48.46 48.46
N SER A 9 -19.15 -47.23 48.87
CA SER A 9 -18.97 -46.86 50.28
C SER A 9 -19.54 -45.47 50.60
N ALA A 10 -19.53 -45.11 51.89
CA ALA A 10 -19.79 -43.76 52.36
C ALA A 10 -18.67 -42.81 51.90
N GLY A 11 -19.04 -41.59 51.49
CA GLY A 11 -18.15 -40.65 50.82
C GLY A 11 -18.78 -40.06 49.56
N ASN A 12 -18.06 -39.10 48.97
CA ASN A 12 -18.49 -38.31 47.82
C ASN A 12 -17.43 -38.23 46.70
N PHE A 13 -16.19 -38.70 46.92
CA PHE A 13 -15.10 -38.67 45.95
C PHE A 13 -14.31 -39.99 45.94
N CYS A 14 -13.52 -40.22 44.87
CA CYS A 14 -12.70 -41.42 44.68
C CYS A 14 -11.22 -41.05 44.51
N CYS A 15 -10.34 -41.83 45.14
CA CYS A 15 -8.89 -41.81 45.00
C CYS A 15 -8.45 -43.18 44.48
N GLY A 16 -8.50 -43.38 43.14
CA GLY A 16 -8.49 -44.73 42.57
C GLY A 16 -9.69 -45.55 43.10
N ALA A 17 -9.44 -46.75 43.62
CA ALA A 17 -10.44 -47.60 44.28
C ALA A 17 -10.86 -47.14 45.70
N ILE A 18 -10.25 -46.08 46.26
CA ILE A 18 -10.48 -45.65 47.65
C ILE A 18 -11.54 -44.54 47.69
N PRO A 19 -12.76 -44.79 48.22
CA PRO A 19 -13.76 -43.76 48.43
C PRO A 19 -13.39 -42.88 49.65
N TYR A 20 -13.63 -41.57 49.55
CA TYR A 20 -13.35 -40.61 50.63
C TYR A 20 -14.36 -39.45 50.72
N SER A 21 -14.33 -38.72 51.83
CA SER A 21 -15.09 -37.50 52.08
C SER A 21 -14.29 -36.27 51.67
N GLY A 22 -14.77 -35.47 50.72
CA GLY A 22 -14.12 -34.20 50.36
C GLY A 22 -14.23 -33.11 51.43
N VAL A 23 -14.79 -33.43 52.60
CA VAL A 23 -14.79 -32.56 53.77
C VAL A 23 -13.70 -33.08 54.72
N GLY A 24 -12.54 -32.41 54.72
CA GLY A 24 -11.42 -32.71 55.59
C GLY A 24 -10.50 -33.85 55.15
N GLU A 25 -10.76 -34.50 54.00
CA GLU A 25 -9.85 -35.46 53.38
C GLU A 25 -9.59 -35.09 51.92
N VAL A 26 -8.39 -35.40 51.44
CA VAL A 26 -7.94 -35.15 50.07
C VAL A 26 -7.09 -36.32 49.55
N CYS A 27 -7.16 -36.57 48.25
CA CYS A 27 -6.37 -37.59 47.56
C CYS A 27 -5.14 -36.97 46.90
N CYS A 28 -3.93 -37.29 47.38
CA CYS A 28 -2.68 -36.83 46.79
C CYS A 28 -1.81 -38.04 46.41
N GLY A 29 -1.38 -38.13 45.15
CA GLY A 29 -0.55 -39.26 44.69
C GLY A 29 -1.15 -40.65 44.88
N GLY A 30 -2.49 -40.77 44.93
CA GLY A 30 -3.19 -42.03 45.18
C GLY A 30 -3.37 -42.40 46.67
N LEU A 31 -2.99 -41.51 47.59
CA LEU A 31 -3.20 -41.68 49.03
C LEU A 31 -4.24 -40.69 49.54
N VAL A 32 -5.26 -41.19 50.25
CA VAL A 32 -6.23 -40.36 50.98
C VAL A 32 -5.62 -39.96 52.32
N SER A 33 -5.56 -38.66 52.60
CA SER A 33 -5.01 -38.09 53.84
C SER A 33 -5.89 -36.94 54.35
N PRO A 34 -5.81 -36.57 55.64
CA PRO A 34 -6.48 -35.37 56.14
C PRO A 34 -5.97 -34.11 55.42
N GLY A 35 -6.89 -33.25 55.00
CA GLY A 35 -6.56 -32.03 54.26
C GLY A 35 -7.66 -31.64 53.28
N ASP A 36 -7.45 -30.53 52.59
CA ASP A 36 -8.31 -30.02 51.52
C ASP A 36 -7.50 -29.53 50.31
N GLY A 37 -6.17 -29.66 50.34
CA GLY A 37 -5.26 -29.38 49.22
C GLY A 37 -4.10 -30.38 49.11
N CYS A 38 -3.50 -30.46 47.91
CA CYS A 38 -2.30 -31.26 47.65
C CYS A 38 -1.13 -30.38 47.22
N CYS A 39 0.02 -30.59 47.85
CA CYS A 39 1.30 -30.06 47.41
C CYS A 39 2.15 -31.24 46.94
N ASN A 40 2.22 -31.44 45.62
CA ASN A 40 2.71 -32.69 45.03
C ASN A 40 1.94 -33.91 45.58
N VAL A 41 2.60 -34.75 46.37
CA VAL A 41 2.02 -35.95 47.00
C VAL A 41 1.60 -35.73 48.46
N THR A 42 1.81 -34.53 49.00
CA THR A 42 1.55 -34.23 50.41
C THR A 42 0.23 -33.50 50.56
N ALA A 43 -0.69 -34.07 51.35
CA ALA A 43 -1.93 -33.40 51.73
C ALA A 43 -1.68 -32.30 52.77
N TYR A 44 -2.42 -31.20 52.67
CA TYR A 44 -2.37 -30.09 53.63
C TYR A 44 -3.74 -29.41 53.77
N PHE A 45 -3.89 -28.58 54.82
CA PHE A 45 -5.04 -27.70 54.99
C PHE A 45 -4.73 -26.30 54.44
N VAL A 46 -5.51 -25.83 53.46
CA VAL A 46 -5.34 -24.53 52.81
C VAL A 46 -5.57 -23.34 53.75
N SER A 47 -6.17 -23.59 54.92
CA SER A 47 -6.30 -22.60 55.99
C SER A 47 -5.03 -22.41 56.84
N GLU A 48 -4.07 -23.34 56.76
CA GLU A 48 -2.86 -23.37 57.61
C GLU A 48 -1.55 -23.34 56.82
N SER A 49 -1.58 -23.75 55.55
CA SER A 49 -0.40 -23.79 54.70
C SER A 49 -0.74 -23.45 53.25
N ILE A 50 0.30 -23.14 52.48
CA ILE A 50 0.25 -22.92 51.04
C ILE A 50 1.35 -23.74 50.38
N CYS A 51 1.12 -24.17 49.14
CA CYS A 51 2.09 -24.89 48.33
C CYS A 51 2.74 -23.94 47.33
N CYS A 52 4.06 -23.72 47.45
CA CYS A 52 4.85 -22.91 46.54
C CYS A 52 5.82 -23.81 45.78
N ASN A 53 5.57 -24.02 44.50
CA ASN A 53 6.39 -24.87 43.62
C ASN A 53 6.74 -26.26 44.22
N GLY A 54 5.78 -26.87 44.93
CA GLY A 54 5.98 -28.19 45.56
C GLY A 54 6.54 -28.17 46.98
N GLN A 55 6.88 -26.99 47.51
CA GLN A 55 7.27 -26.78 48.89
C GLN A 55 6.08 -26.27 49.71
N LEU A 56 5.81 -26.93 50.85
CA LEU A 56 4.80 -26.45 51.81
C LEU A 56 5.40 -25.37 52.70
N GLY A 57 4.71 -24.24 52.83
CA GLY A 57 5.02 -23.25 53.86
C GLY A 57 3.79 -22.83 54.66
N SER A 58 4.04 -22.36 55.88
CA SER A 58 3.02 -21.97 56.84
C SER A 58 2.42 -20.61 56.48
N ILE A 59 1.09 -20.49 56.51
CA ILE A 59 0.40 -19.20 56.35
C ILE A 59 -0.06 -18.59 57.68
N VAL A 60 0.18 -19.28 58.79
CA VAL A 60 -0.19 -18.82 60.14
C VAL A 60 0.54 -17.52 60.45
N GLY A 61 -0.22 -16.45 60.68
CA GLY A 61 0.30 -15.13 61.04
C GLY A 61 0.61 -14.22 59.84
N LEU A 62 0.41 -14.68 58.61
CA LEU A 62 0.54 -13.85 57.41
C LEU A 62 -0.80 -13.18 57.08
N THR A 63 -0.76 -11.92 56.66
CA THR A 63 -1.93 -11.14 56.30
C THR A 63 -2.41 -11.49 54.89
N THR A 64 -1.48 -11.58 53.95
CA THR A 64 -1.72 -11.97 52.55
C THR A 64 -0.66 -12.99 52.14
N PRO A 65 -0.86 -14.27 52.49
CA PRO A 65 0.08 -15.33 52.14
C PRO A 65 0.27 -15.43 50.63
N SER A 66 1.51 -15.48 50.16
CA SER A 66 1.88 -15.57 48.74
C SER A 66 3.13 -16.43 48.53
N CYS A 67 3.39 -16.79 47.27
CA CYS A 67 4.53 -17.63 46.89
C CYS A 67 5.53 -16.85 46.03
N CYS A 68 6.82 -16.99 46.36
CA CYS A 68 7.94 -16.57 45.53
C CYS A 68 8.80 -17.80 45.23
N VAL A 69 8.60 -18.40 44.05
CA VAL A 69 9.19 -19.70 43.71
C VAL A 69 8.78 -20.78 44.75
N GLU A 70 9.69 -21.17 45.64
CA GLU A 70 9.47 -22.16 46.72
C GLU A 70 9.23 -21.51 48.10
N GLU A 71 9.42 -20.20 48.21
CA GLU A 71 9.33 -19.45 49.46
C GLU A 71 7.90 -18.91 49.69
N THR A 72 7.39 -19.10 50.90
CA THR A 72 6.15 -18.48 51.38
C THR A 72 6.44 -17.15 52.06
N PHE A 73 5.74 -16.10 51.66
CA PHE A 73 5.92 -14.75 52.20
C PHE A 73 4.58 -14.03 52.42
N ASP A 74 4.60 -12.92 53.17
CA ASP A 74 3.43 -12.06 53.35
C ASP A 74 3.45 -10.90 52.35
N ALA A 75 2.62 -10.97 51.31
CA ALA A 75 2.53 -9.92 50.29
C ALA A 75 2.04 -8.56 50.83
N TYR A 76 1.57 -8.51 52.08
CA TYR A 76 1.26 -7.26 52.75
C TYR A 76 2.54 -6.47 53.06
N LEU A 77 3.61 -7.17 53.42
CA LEU A 77 4.87 -6.59 53.89
C LEU A 77 5.99 -6.71 52.85
N GLN A 78 5.88 -7.67 51.94
CA GLN A 78 6.97 -8.08 51.05
C GLN A 78 6.49 -8.23 49.61
N THR A 79 7.42 -8.21 48.66
CA THR A 79 7.19 -8.41 47.23
C THR A 79 8.23 -9.39 46.69
N CYS A 80 7.80 -10.29 45.81
CA CYS A 80 8.68 -11.17 45.07
C CYS A 80 9.14 -10.48 43.78
N CYS A 81 10.46 -10.30 43.62
CA CYS A 81 11.07 -9.79 42.39
C CYS A 81 12.02 -10.86 41.83
N GLY A 82 11.65 -11.41 40.68
CA GLY A 82 12.33 -12.58 40.10
C GLY A 82 12.15 -13.80 41.00
N SER A 83 13.26 -14.26 41.60
CA SER A 83 13.30 -15.37 42.54
C SER A 83 13.55 -14.96 44.00
N THR A 84 13.54 -13.66 44.30
CA THR A 84 13.93 -13.14 45.62
C THR A 84 12.77 -12.39 46.28
N VAL A 85 12.52 -12.66 47.56
CA VAL A 85 11.58 -11.92 48.40
C VAL A 85 12.27 -10.68 48.98
N PHE A 86 11.67 -9.52 48.77
CA PHE A 86 12.11 -8.25 49.32
C PHE A 86 11.04 -7.63 50.22
N GLU A 87 11.46 -6.84 51.20
CA GLU A 87 10.53 -5.96 51.93
C GLU A 87 9.94 -4.90 50.99
N ASN A 88 8.65 -4.63 51.14
CA ASN A 88 8.00 -3.55 50.41
C ASN A 88 8.62 -2.20 50.83
N PRO A 89 8.80 -1.26 49.89
CA PRO A 89 9.37 0.05 50.19
C PRO A 89 8.48 0.81 51.18
N LEU A 90 9.12 1.68 51.97
CA LEU A 90 8.40 2.58 52.87
C LEU A 90 8.00 3.86 52.13
N VAL A 91 6.74 4.25 52.26
CA VAL A 91 6.17 5.49 51.72
C VAL A 91 5.67 6.40 52.83
N ILE A 92 5.64 7.71 52.56
CA ILE A 92 5.10 8.70 53.50
C ILE A 92 3.62 8.93 53.22
N VAL A 93 2.76 8.45 54.11
CA VAL A 93 1.31 8.69 54.07
C VAL A 93 0.95 9.62 55.21
N ASN A 94 0.40 10.80 54.90
CA ASN A 94 0.02 11.82 55.89
C ASN A 94 1.15 12.19 56.89
N GLY A 95 2.41 12.21 56.42
CA GLY A 95 3.58 12.51 57.26
C GLY A 95 4.09 11.36 58.12
N THR A 96 3.53 10.16 57.97
CA THR A 96 3.99 8.93 58.65
C THR A 96 4.50 7.90 57.65
N SER A 97 5.60 7.23 57.99
CA SER A 97 6.11 6.11 57.20
C SER A 97 5.17 4.90 57.33
N ALA A 98 4.72 4.39 56.20
CA ALA A 98 3.92 3.18 56.07
C ALA A 98 4.54 2.26 55.03
N VAL A 99 4.25 0.96 55.12
CA VAL A 99 4.66 0.00 54.11
C VAL A 99 3.85 0.22 52.84
N SER A 100 4.50 0.21 51.68
CA SER A 100 3.81 0.28 50.39
C SER A 100 3.01 -0.98 50.14
N HIS A 101 1.82 -0.80 49.57
CA HIS A 101 1.00 -1.88 49.02
C HIS A 101 0.80 -1.73 47.50
N THR A 102 1.61 -0.86 46.89
CA THR A 102 1.59 -0.51 45.47
C THR A 102 2.97 -0.77 44.87
N THR A 103 3.53 -1.93 45.19
CA THR A 103 4.90 -2.31 44.84
C THR A 103 4.97 -3.06 43.50
N ARG A 104 6.01 -2.78 42.71
CA ARG A 104 6.38 -3.50 41.46
C ARG A 104 7.88 -3.72 41.43
N CYS A 105 8.36 -4.51 40.47
CA CYS A 105 9.78 -4.80 40.31
C CYS A 105 10.38 -4.06 39.11
N CYS A 106 11.61 -3.58 39.25
CA CYS A 106 12.36 -2.90 38.21
C CYS A 106 13.80 -3.42 38.14
N GLY A 107 14.34 -3.54 36.94
CA GLY A 107 15.69 -4.03 36.66
C GLY A 107 15.76 -4.68 35.28
N ASP A 108 16.74 -5.54 35.07
CA ASP A 108 16.84 -6.38 33.89
C ASP A 108 16.11 -7.70 34.12
N PHE A 109 14.98 -7.91 33.43
CA PHE A 109 14.21 -9.17 33.53
C PHE A 109 14.90 -10.38 32.89
N ALA A 110 16.00 -10.19 32.16
CA ALA A 110 16.86 -11.30 31.76
C ALA A 110 17.80 -11.75 32.90
N ASN A 111 17.95 -10.93 33.95
CA ASN A 111 18.75 -11.21 35.13
C ASN A 111 17.99 -10.82 36.41
N ASP A 112 17.25 -11.78 36.95
CA ASP A 112 16.43 -11.65 38.17
C ASP A 112 17.20 -11.08 39.38
N GLU A 113 18.53 -11.23 39.45
CA GLU A 113 19.37 -10.67 40.53
C GLU A 113 19.39 -9.13 40.55
N THR A 114 19.01 -8.49 39.44
CA THR A 114 18.97 -7.03 39.32
C THR A 114 17.62 -6.43 39.72
N LEU A 115 16.59 -7.26 39.89
CA LEU A 115 15.24 -6.79 40.14
C LEU A 115 15.09 -6.28 41.56
N LEU A 116 14.66 -5.04 41.71
CA LEU A 116 14.38 -4.39 42.98
C LEU A 116 12.93 -3.90 43.05
N PRO A 117 12.29 -3.96 44.24
CA PRO A 117 10.95 -3.44 44.42
C PRO A 117 10.94 -1.91 44.45
N TYR A 118 9.90 -1.30 43.89
CA TYR A 118 9.63 0.13 43.94
C TYR A 118 8.12 0.40 44.08
N ASP A 119 7.73 1.56 44.60
CA ASP A 119 6.32 1.96 44.66
C ASP A 119 5.91 2.66 43.37
N TYR A 120 4.96 2.09 42.62
CA TYR A 120 4.57 2.65 41.32
C TYR A 120 3.78 3.97 41.42
N THR A 121 3.36 4.37 42.62
CA THR A 121 2.65 5.64 42.84
C THR A 121 3.59 6.83 43.04
N THR A 122 4.86 6.57 43.36
CA THR A 122 5.88 7.62 43.60
C THR A 122 7.11 7.46 42.72
N GLN A 123 7.30 6.29 42.11
CA GLN A 123 8.44 5.96 41.28
C GLN A 123 7.97 5.18 40.04
N THR A 124 8.83 5.10 39.03
CA THR A 124 8.61 4.29 37.83
C THR A 124 9.91 3.58 37.44
N CYS A 125 9.80 2.63 36.50
CA CYS A 125 10.93 1.88 35.96
C CYS A 125 11.18 2.29 34.51
N CYS A 126 12.29 2.98 34.25
CA CYS A 126 12.69 3.41 32.92
C CYS A 126 14.05 2.80 32.57
N ASP A 127 14.12 2.00 31.50
CA ASP A 127 15.32 1.27 31.08
C ASP A 127 16.00 0.47 32.22
N GLY A 128 15.19 -0.16 33.07
CA GLY A 128 15.66 -0.96 34.21
C GLY A 128 16.15 -0.13 35.41
N ILE A 129 15.95 1.20 35.38
CA ILE A 129 16.32 2.11 36.46
C ILE A 129 15.06 2.61 37.16
N ILE A 130 15.04 2.53 38.49
CA ILE A 130 13.99 3.11 39.32
C ILE A 130 14.20 4.62 39.37
N THR A 131 13.21 5.39 38.91
CA THR A 131 13.26 6.85 38.85
C THR A 131 12.07 7.43 39.61
N ASP A 132 12.32 8.47 40.42
CA ASP A 132 11.27 9.18 41.14
C ASP A 132 10.36 9.97 40.20
N LEU A 133 9.05 9.90 40.41
CA LEU A 133 8.05 10.64 39.62
C LEU A 133 8.03 12.14 39.94
N GLY A 134 8.49 12.53 41.13
CA GLY A 134 8.41 13.91 41.61
C GLY A 134 6.97 14.40 41.67
N ASP A 135 6.66 15.47 40.94
CA ASP A 135 5.33 16.07 40.87
C ASP A 135 4.44 15.47 39.75
N ILE A 136 4.96 14.52 38.96
CA ILE A 136 4.23 13.91 37.85
C ILE A 136 3.26 12.85 38.40
N PRO A 137 1.96 12.92 38.10
CA PRO A 137 1.01 11.87 38.45
C PRO A 137 1.43 10.52 37.83
N PHE A 138 1.32 9.43 38.60
CA PHE A 138 1.75 8.09 38.15
C PHE A 138 1.00 7.59 36.91
N ASP A 139 -0.22 8.07 36.69
CA ASP A 139 -1.06 7.77 35.54
C ASP A 139 -0.72 8.61 34.30
N SER A 140 0.00 9.72 34.49
CA SER A 140 0.52 10.58 33.42
C SER A 140 2.01 10.37 33.14
N ALA A 141 2.70 9.52 33.91
CA ALA A 141 4.14 9.34 33.81
C ALA A 141 4.53 8.38 32.67
N GLY A 142 5.43 8.84 31.79
CA GLY A 142 6.04 8.03 30.72
C GLY A 142 7.56 8.00 30.83
N CYS A 143 8.19 7.06 30.12
CA CYS A 143 9.65 6.94 30.04
C CYS A 143 10.15 7.38 28.67
N CYS A 144 11.21 8.20 28.67
CA CYS A 144 11.97 8.58 27.49
C CYS A 144 13.44 8.21 27.73
N GLY A 145 13.83 7.02 27.26
CA GLY A 145 15.05 6.38 27.77
C GLY A 145 14.94 6.17 29.28
N SER A 146 15.96 6.62 30.03
CA SER A 146 15.97 6.59 31.50
C SER A 146 15.24 7.77 32.17
N ALA A 147 14.80 8.78 31.42
CA ALA A 147 14.14 9.96 31.96
C ALA A 147 12.63 9.74 32.07
N VAL A 148 12.01 10.33 33.10
CA VAL A 148 10.55 10.36 33.27
C VAL A 148 10.02 11.67 32.72
N TYR A 149 8.90 11.61 32.02
CA TYR A 149 8.21 12.79 31.50
C TYR A 149 6.70 12.69 31.72
N ASN A 150 6.02 13.83 31.68
CA ASN A 150 4.57 13.90 31.76
C ASN A 150 3.95 13.73 30.37
N MET A 151 3.28 12.61 30.10
CA MET A 151 2.68 12.29 28.81
C MET A 151 1.54 13.24 28.40
N ASP A 152 0.97 14.00 29.34
CA ASP A 152 -0.09 14.97 29.05
C ASP A 152 0.47 16.29 28.51
N THR A 153 1.71 16.63 28.84
CA THR A 153 2.34 17.92 28.48
C THR A 153 3.62 17.78 27.67
N GLN A 154 4.20 16.58 27.61
CA GLN A 154 5.49 16.31 27.01
C GLN A 154 5.43 15.04 26.13
N SER A 155 6.43 14.90 25.27
CA SER A 155 6.60 13.78 24.34
C SER A 155 8.06 13.32 24.33
N CYS A 156 8.32 12.10 23.88
CA CYS A 156 9.66 11.55 23.74
C CYS A 156 10.08 11.49 22.28
N CYS A 157 11.30 11.95 21.97
CA CYS A 157 11.91 11.85 20.65
C CYS A 157 13.36 11.38 20.79
N GLY A 158 13.66 10.14 20.39
CA GLY A 158 15.03 9.62 20.40
C GLY A 158 15.72 9.61 21.78
N GLY A 159 14.95 9.58 22.87
CA GLY A 159 15.50 9.69 24.24
C GLY A 159 15.53 11.13 24.79
N GLU A 160 15.13 12.13 24.00
CA GLU A 160 14.96 13.51 24.46
C GLU A 160 13.50 13.84 24.73
N VAL A 161 13.23 14.50 25.86
CA VAL A 161 11.90 14.94 26.26
C VAL A 161 11.60 16.31 25.67
N LEU A 162 10.48 16.44 24.96
CA LEU A 162 10.02 17.65 24.29
C LEU A 162 8.67 18.10 24.84
N GLU A 163 8.42 19.40 24.94
CA GLU A 163 7.10 19.94 25.30
C GLU A 163 6.09 19.77 24.14
N ILE A 164 4.90 19.27 24.45
CA ILE A 164 3.79 19.19 23.50
C ILE A 164 3.34 20.61 23.16
N GLY A 165 3.18 20.88 21.87
CA GLY A 165 2.79 22.21 21.38
C GLY A 165 3.93 23.22 21.34
N SER A 166 5.19 22.78 21.54
CA SER A 166 6.37 23.61 21.25
C SER A 166 6.33 24.07 19.79
N THR A 167 6.51 25.38 19.56
CA THR A 167 6.69 25.94 18.22
C THR A 167 8.16 25.95 17.79
N LEU A 168 9.08 25.59 18.69
CA LEU A 168 10.51 25.62 18.46
C LEU A 168 11.06 24.22 18.16
N GLN A 169 10.58 23.18 18.82
CA GLN A 169 11.13 21.83 18.72
C GLN A 169 10.07 20.84 18.25
N GLY A 170 10.49 19.92 17.39
CA GLY A 170 9.69 18.80 16.91
C GLY A 170 10.52 17.53 16.81
N CYS A 171 9.88 16.44 16.40
CA CYS A 171 10.53 15.16 16.22
C CYS A 171 10.39 14.70 14.77
N CYS A 172 11.49 14.20 14.19
CA CYS A 172 11.52 13.60 12.87
C CYS A 172 12.29 12.29 12.93
N ASP A 173 11.58 11.16 12.79
CA ASP A 173 12.16 9.82 12.85
C ASP A 173 13.11 9.58 14.05
N GLY A 174 12.71 10.09 15.22
CA GLY A 174 13.49 9.99 16.46
C GLY A 174 14.60 11.03 16.62
N ALA A 175 14.79 11.93 15.65
CA ALA A 175 15.70 13.07 15.79
C ALA A 175 14.94 14.35 16.15
N VAL A 176 15.43 15.06 17.17
CA VAL A 176 14.91 16.38 17.53
C VAL A 176 15.31 17.41 16.47
N MET A 177 14.36 18.24 16.06
CA MET A 177 14.55 19.26 15.04
C MET A 177 13.99 20.61 15.47
N ASP A 178 14.57 21.67 14.92
CA ASP A 178 14.07 23.03 15.10
C ASP A 178 12.96 23.33 14.07
N LEU A 179 11.73 23.50 14.56
CA LEU A 179 10.54 23.78 13.73
C LEU A 179 10.57 25.17 13.11
N THR A 180 11.43 26.09 13.56
CA THR A 180 11.57 27.43 12.94
C THR A 180 12.45 27.39 11.70
N THR A 181 13.40 26.45 11.62
CA THR A 181 14.39 26.38 10.55
C THR A 181 14.30 25.13 9.68
N SER A 182 13.52 24.12 10.08
CA SER A 182 13.49 22.82 9.40
C SER A 182 12.09 22.22 9.29
N LEU A 183 11.90 21.31 8.33
CA LEU A 183 10.74 20.44 8.16
C LEU A 183 11.15 18.97 8.24
N CYS A 184 10.23 18.12 8.70
CA CYS A 184 10.37 16.68 8.57
C CYS A 184 9.69 16.23 7.27
N CYS A 185 10.48 15.90 6.25
CA CYS A 185 10.00 15.49 4.94
C CYS A 185 10.37 14.02 4.72
N ALA A 186 9.37 13.15 4.57
CA ALA A 186 9.54 11.69 4.39
C ALA A 186 10.50 11.03 5.41
N GLY A 187 10.51 11.51 6.67
CA GLY A 187 11.38 11.01 7.74
C GLY A 187 12.78 11.65 7.79
N ALA A 188 13.11 12.53 6.85
CA ALA A 188 14.35 13.30 6.85
C ALA A 188 14.13 14.74 7.34
N ILE A 189 15.07 15.24 8.13
CA ILE A 189 15.10 16.66 8.51
C ILE A 189 15.67 17.45 7.33
N SER A 190 14.85 18.32 6.74
CA SER A 190 15.26 19.23 5.67
C SER A 190 15.19 20.68 6.14
N VAL A 191 16.20 21.47 5.79
CA VAL A 191 16.22 22.92 6.06
C VAL A 191 15.12 23.61 5.27
N LYS A 192 14.39 24.53 5.90
CA LYS A 192 13.40 25.40 5.26
C LYS A 192 14.13 26.49 4.47
N PRO A 193 14.01 26.54 3.13
CA PRO A 193 14.51 27.68 2.37
C PRO A 193 13.71 28.97 2.66
N GLU A 194 12.41 28.86 2.95
CA GLU A 194 11.47 29.99 3.14
C GLU A 194 10.45 29.73 4.27
N GLU A 195 9.75 30.75 4.74
CA GLU A 195 8.72 30.62 5.80
C GLU A 195 7.55 29.72 5.37
N ASP A 196 7.14 29.81 4.11
CA ASP A 196 6.07 29.02 3.49
C ASP A 196 6.58 27.72 2.84
N SER A 197 7.75 27.24 3.27
CA SER A 197 8.32 25.99 2.77
C SER A 197 7.35 24.82 2.96
N SER A 198 7.37 23.91 1.99
CA SER A 198 6.59 22.66 2.04
C SER A 198 7.46 21.48 1.61
N CYS A 199 7.04 20.26 1.96
CA CYS A 199 7.79 19.06 1.57
C CYS A 199 7.51 18.66 0.11
N CYS A 200 8.56 18.30 -0.60
CA CYS A 200 8.55 17.59 -1.86
C CYS A 200 9.47 16.37 -1.76
N GLY A 201 8.87 15.20 -1.57
CA GLY A 201 9.63 14.00 -1.21
C GLY A 201 10.30 14.16 0.17
N ASP A 202 11.61 13.98 0.21
CA ASP A 202 12.45 14.11 1.41
C ASP A 202 13.03 15.52 1.60
N THR A 203 12.73 16.45 0.69
CA THR A 203 13.32 17.79 0.65
C THR A 203 12.25 18.85 0.89
N ALA A 204 12.58 19.90 1.64
CA ALA A 204 11.76 21.09 1.78
C ALA A 204 12.04 22.08 0.65
N ILE A 205 10.98 22.57 0.01
CA ILE A 205 11.02 23.52 -1.11
C ILE A 205 10.29 24.82 -0.76
N GLY A 206 10.75 25.93 -1.33
CA GLY A 206 10.11 27.25 -1.19
C GLY A 206 9.05 27.46 -2.27
N ALA A 207 7.84 27.87 -1.90
CA ALA A 207 6.73 27.97 -2.86
C ALA A 207 6.89 29.14 -3.85
N THR A 208 7.82 30.06 -3.62
CA THR A 208 8.01 31.24 -4.49
C THR A 208 8.68 30.91 -5.82
N LEU A 209 9.68 30.02 -5.80
CA LEU A 209 10.53 29.70 -6.97
C LEU A 209 10.53 28.21 -7.30
N GLU A 210 10.00 27.36 -6.43
CA GLU A 210 9.98 25.92 -6.60
C GLU A 210 8.55 25.39 -6.52
N MET A 211 8.35 24.23 -7.14
CA MET A 211 7.13 23.44 -7.03
C MET A 211 7.50 21.96 -6.97
N CYS A 212 6.53 21.14 -6.60
CA CYS A 212 6.73 19.70 -6.50
C CYS A 212 6.02 18.96 -7.63
N CYS A 213 6.76 18.22 -8.43
CA CYS A 213 6.23 17.39 -9.51
C CYS A 213 6.68 15.94 -9.29
N GLU A 214 5.72 15.02 -9.08
CA GLU A 214 5.99 13.59 -8.80
C GLU A 214 6.98 13.34 -7.64
N ASN A 215 6.91 14.16 -6.59
CA ASN A 215 7.85 14.16 -5.44
C ASN A 215 9.28 14.60 -5.78
N VAL A 216 9.49 15.24 -6.93
CA VAL A 216 10.78 15.83 -7.34
C VAL A 216 10.67 17.36 -7.30
N PRO A 217 11.55 18.04 -6.54
CA PRO A 217 11.68 19.50 -6.60
C PRO A 217 12.03 19.97 -8.00
N THR A 218 11.30 20.97 -8.50
CA THR A 218 11.58 21.63 -9.78
C THR A 218 11.33 23.13 -9.66
N ALA A 219 11.94 23.91 -10.54
CA ALA A 219 11.63 25.33 -10.68
C ALA A 219 10.13 25.53 -10.96
N SER A 220 9.62 26.68 -10.54
CA SER A 220 8.26 27.18 -10.80
C SER A 220 8.34 28.39 -11.75
N PRO A 221 8.45 28.17 -13.08
CA PRO A 221 8.80 29.23 -14.03
C PRO A 221 7.75 30.35 -14.13
N ALA A 222 6.49 30.05 -13.81
CA ALA A 222 5.36 30.96 -13.83
C ALA A 222 4.78 31.25 -12.43
N GLY A 223 5.53 30.95 -11.37
CA GLY A 223 5.06 31.04 -9.98
C GLY A 223 3.78 30.22 -9.77
N ASN A 224 2.71 30.86 -9.29
CA ASN A 224 1.43 30.18 -9.02
C ASN A 224 0.72 29.61 -10.26
N SER A 225 1.13 30.02 -11.46
CA SER A 225 0.59 29.49 -12.73
C SER A 225 1.37 28.29 -13.26
N SER A 226 2.50 27.92 -12.64
CA SER A 226 3.31 26.80 -13.09
C SER A 226 2.54 25.49 -12.96
N VAL A 227 2.69 24.61 -13.95
CA VAL A 227 2.07 23.27 -13.96
C VAL A 227 3.15 22.21 -14.18
N CYS A 228 2.86 20.97 -13.79
CA CYS A 228 3.81 19.86 -13.99
C CYS A 228 3.68 19.25 -15.39
N CYS A 229 4.83 18.95 -15.98
CA CYS A 229 5.00 18.05 -17.12
C CYS A 229 5.96 16.93 -16.71
N GLY A 230 5.39 15.80 -16.29
CA GLY A 230 6.16 14.77 -15.58
C GLY A 230 6.79 15.36 -14.31
N ILE A 231 8.12 15.24 -14.18
CA ILE A 231 8.91 15.76 -13.05
C ILE A 231 9.31 17.24 -13.19
N VAL A 232 8.99 17.90 -14.30
CA VAL A 232 9.47 19.26 -14.61
C VAL A 232 8.31 20.26 -14.53
N GLY A 233 8.55 21.39 -13.88
CA GLY A 233 7.63 22.52 -13.85
C GLY A 233 7.73 23.34 -15.13
N MET A 234 6.59 23.77 -15.67
CA MET A 234 6.50 24.55 -16.91
C MET A 234 5.56 25.73 -16.78
N ASP A 235 5.76 26.75 -17.62
CA ASP A 235 4.84 27.88 -17.76
C ASP A 235 3.82 27.56 -18.87
N PRO A 236 2.54 27.32 -18.53
CA PRO A 236 1.52 26.98 -19.53
C PRO A 236 1.18 28.13 -20.49
N SER A 237 1.69 29.35 -20.25
CA SER A 237 1.55 30.49 -21.17
C SER A 237 2.59 30.50 -22.29
N THR A 238 3.72 29.81 -22.10
CA THR A 238 4.81 29.72 -23.09
C THR A 238 5.07 28.31 -23.60
N ASP A 239 4.60 27.29 -22.88
CA ASP A 239 4.93 25.89 -23.12
C ASP A 239 3.68 24.99 -23.12
N ILE A 240 3.80 23.80 -23.70
CA ILE A 240 2.84 22.69 -23.66
C ILE A 240 3.56 21.41 -23.23
N CYS A 241 2.87 20.52 -22.50
CA CYS A 241 3.42 19.21 -22.16
C CYS A 241 3.12 18.18 -23.24
N CYS A 242 4.17 17.61 -23.82
CA CYS A 242 4.13 16.60 -24.87
C CYS A 242 4.77 15.32 -24.37
N ASP A 243 3.97 14.31 -24.02
CA ASP A 243 4.46 13.00 -23.53
C ASP A 243 5.48 13.12 -22.38
N GLY A 244 5.25 14.06 -21.45
CA GLY A 244 6.14 14.33 -20.31
C GLY A 244 7.35 15.21 -20.63
N VAL A 245 7.44 15.75 -21.85
CA VAL A 245 8.47 16.71 -22.26
C VAL A 245 7.87 18.10 -22.38
N VAL A 246 8.52 19.09 -21.77
CA VAL A 246 8.15 20.50 -21.90
C VAL A 246 8.53 20.96 -23.31
N THR A 247 7.52 21.28 -24.11
CA THR A 247 7.67 21.73 -25.50
C THR A 247 7.26 23.19 -25.62
N PRO A 248 8.08 24.09 -26.20
CA PRO A 248 7.70 25.48 -26.40
C PRO A 248 6.50 25.63 -27.33
N LEU A 249 5.56 26.52 -26.99
CA LEU A 249 4.44 26.87 -27.88
C LEU A 249 4.94 27.57 -29.16
N GLY A 250 6.09 28.25 -29.12
CA GLY A 250 6.71 28.82 -30.33
C GLY A 250 5.84 29.84 -31.08
N GLY A 251 4.87 30.48 -30.41
CA GLY A 251 3.92 31.40 -31.02
C GLY A 251 2.59 30.76 -31.46
N VAL A 252 2.39 29.46 -31.23
CA VAL A 252 1.08 28.81 -31.35
C VAL A 252 0.14 29.38 -30.27
N PRO A 253 -1.01 29.96 -30.64
CA PRO A 253 -1.96 30.51 -29.68
C PRO A 253 -2.67 29.38 -28.92
N ALA A 254 -2.99 29.62 -27.64
CA ALA A 254 -3.85 28.72 -26.87
C ALA A 254 -5.33 28.84 -27.32
N PRO A 255 -6.11 27.73 -27.35
CA PRO A 255 -5.70 26.37 -26.98
C PRO A 255 -4.78 25.72 -28.03
N ALA A 256 -3.84 24.91 -27.55
CA ALA A 256 -2.87 24.17 -28.36
C ALA A 256 -2.88 22.70 -27.94
N MET A 257 -2.54 21.80 -28.88
CA MET A 257 -2.44 20.36 -28.66
C MET A 257 -1.05 19.87 -29.02
N CYS A 258 -0.70 18.67 -28.53
CA CYS A 258 0.54 18.02 -28.90
C CYS A 258 0.30 16.98 -30.00
N CYS A 259 1.04 17.08 -31.11
CA CYS A 259 1.09 16.07 -32.17
C CYS A 259 2.54 15.71 -32.48
N ASP A 260 2.89 14.43 -32.39
CA ASP A 260 4.27 13.90 -32.53
C ASP A 260 5.33 14.72 -31.77
N GLY A 261 5.00 15.15 -30.54
CA GLY A 261 5.91 15.91 -29.67
C GLY A 261 6.01 17.41 -29.97
N ALA A 262 5.28 17.93 -30.97
CA ALA A 262 5.26 19.34 -31.34
C ALA A 262 3.94 20.02 -30.94
N ALA A 263 4.03 21.30 -30.57
CA ALA A 263 2.86 22.13 -30.32
C ALA A 263 2.15 22.46 -31.65
N GLN A 264 0.85 22.17 -31.72
CA GLN A 264 -0.01 22.44 -32.87
C GLN A 264 -1.22 23.29 -32.47
N PRO A 265 -1.71 24.17 -33.38
CA PRO A 265 -2.87 25.01 -33.09
C PRO A 265 -4.13 24.16 -32.91
N MET A 266 -4.96 24.50 -31.93
CA MET A 266 -6.32 23.97 -31.83
C MET A 266 -7.33 25.04 -32.23
N THR A 267 -8.09 24.74 -33.28
CA THR A 267 -9.21 25.55 -33.75
C THR A 267 -10.53 25.14 -33.10
N SER A 268 -10.62 23.89 -32.63
CA SER A 268 -11.79 23.36 -31.92
C SER A 268 -11.43 22.22 -30.98
N ASP A 269 -12.31 21.90 -30.03
CA ASP A 269 -12.17 20.73 -29.15
C ASP A 269 -12.26 19.39 -29.90
N ALA A 270 -12.66 19.40 -31.17
CA ALA A 270 -12.74 18.22 -32.02
C ALA A 270 -11.45 17.96 -32.82
N ASP A 271 -10.45 18.85 -32.72
CA ASP A 271 -9.21 18.70 -33.48
C ASP A 271 -8.42 17.47 -33.01
N VAL A 272 -7.86 16.75 -33.97
CA VAL A 272 -7.09 15.51 -33.76
C VAL A 272 -5.75 15.60 -34.48
N CYS A 273 -4.78 14.78 -34.06
CA CYS A 273 -3.50 14.70 -34.76
C CYS A 273 -3.59 13.84 -36.03
N CYS A 274 -2.90 14.29 -37.07
CA CYS A 274 -2.59 13.53 -38.27
C CYS A 274 -1.08 13.59 -38.50
N GLY A 275 -0.36 12.62 -37.93
CA GLY A 275 1.09 12.71 -37.81
C GLY A 275 1.49 13.96 -37.01
N PRO A 276 2.39 14.80 -37.52
CA PRO A 276 2.88 15.98 -36.79
C PRO A 276 1.90 17.16 -36.77
N ASP A 277 0.86 17.14 -37.61
CA ASP A 277 -0.05 18.27 -37.80
C ASP A 277 -1.39 18.04 -37.07
N SER A 278 -1.99 19.11 -36.54
CA SER A 278 -3.38 19.07 -36.08
C SER A 278 -4.36 19.23 -37.24
N MET A 279 -5.53 18.63 -37.13
CA MET A 279 -6.60 18.80 -38.10
C MET A 279 -7.99 18.72 -37.49
N ASN A 280 -8.94 19.42 -38.11
CA ASN A 280 -10.35 19.32 -37.77
C ASN A 280 -11.02 18.22 -38.63
N PRO A 281 -11.49 17.12 -38.04
CA PRO A 281 -12.05 16.00 -38.79
C PRO A 281 -13.40 16.31 -39.46
N ALA A 282 -14.04 17.44 -39.15
CA ALA A 282 -15.28 17.86 -39.81
C ALA A 282 -15.04 18.43 -41.21
N VAL A 283 -13.83 18.90 -41.51
CA VAL A 283 -13.49 19.58 -42.79
C VAL A 283 -12.22 19.05 -43.45
N SER A 284 -11.50 18.15 -42.79
CA SER A 284 -10.25 17.56 -43.29
C SER A 284 -10.21 16.05 -43.04
N PHE A 285 -9.35 15.38 -43.80
CA PHE A 285 -9.15 13.94 -43.84
C PHE A 285 -7.67 13.61 -43.66
N CYS A 286 -7.35 12.69 -42.75
CA CYS A 286 -5.98 12.24 -42.53
C CYS A 286 -5.66 11.02 -43.40
N CYS A 287 -4.56 11.08 -44.14
CA CYS A 287 -4.06 9.92 -44.90
C CYS A 287 -2.54 9.87 -44.83
N GLY A 288 -1.99 8.75 -44.31
CA GLY A 288 -0.53 8.57 -44.22
C GLY A 288 0.20 9.61 -43.36
N GLY A 289 -0.48 10.25 -42.41
CA GLY A 289 0.09 11.33 -41.59
C GLY A 289 0.09 12.71 -42.28
N ALA A 290 -0.59 12.86 -43.41
CA ALA A 290 -0.80 14.14 -44.08
C ALA A 290 -2.28 14.56 -44.06
N VAL A 291 -2.52 15.84 -43.79
CA VAL A 291 -3.85 16.44 -43.75
C VAL A 291 -4.30 16.82 -45.17
N SER A 292 -5.47 16.35 -45.58
CA SER A 292 -6.12 16.70 -46.85
C SER A 292 -7.45 17.41 -46.59
N SER A 293 -7.74 18.50 -47.31
CA SER A 293 -9.06 19.16 -47.24
C SER A 293 -10.15 18.28 -47.84
N MET A 294 -11.32 18.21 -47.22
CA MET A 294 -12.48 17.50 -47.78
C MET A 294 -13.32 18.39 -48.73
N GLU A 295 -13.04 19.69 -48.83
CA GLU A 295 -13.73 20.63 -49.73
C GLU A 295 -15.29 20.56 -49.69
N GLY A 296 -15.87 20.26 -48.52
CA GLY A 296 -17.32 20.13 -48.33
C GLY A 296 -17.87 18.71 -48.50
N LEU A 297 -17.01 17.72 -48.70
CA LEU A 297 -17.32 16.30 -48.60
C LEU A 297 -17.29 15.82 -47.15
N THR A 298 -17.85 14.64 -46.90
CA THR A 298 -17.77 13.93 -45.63
C THR A 298 -16.67 12.87 -45.65
N SER A 299 -16.24 12.41 -44.47
CA SER A 299 -15.12 11.45 -44.33
C SER A 299 -15.37 10.11 -45.05
N ASP A 300 -16.61 9.66 -45.14
CA ASP A 300 -17.03 8.47 -45.91
C ASP A 300 -16.93 8.65 -47.43
N GLN A 301 -16.75 9.88 -47.90
CA GLN A 301 -16.51 10.22 -49.31
C GLN A 301 -15.03 10.42 -49.63
N MET A 302 -14.14 10.07 -48.71
CA MET A 302 -12.68 10.13 -48.88
C MET A 302 -12.11 8.71 -48.87
N LEU A 303 -11.06 8.47 -49.65
CA LEU A 303 -10.35 7.20 -49.73
C LEU A 303 -8.85 7.43 -49.52
N CYS A 304 -8.22 6.66 -48.64
CA CYS A 304 -6.77 6.70 -48.42
C CYS A 304 -6.14 5.41 -48.97
N CYS A 305 -5.28 5.54 -49.98
CA CYS A 305 -4.56 4.41 -50.59
C CYS A 305 -3.05 4.59 -50.36
N ASP A 306 -2.46 3.77 -49.50
CA ASP A 306 -1.02 3.79 -49.15
C ASP A 306 -0.45 5.21 -48.95
N GLY A 307 -1.19 6.02 -48.18
CA GLY A 307 -0.81 7.39 -47.82
C GLY A 307 -1.20 8.47 -48.84
N VAL A 308 -1.85 8.11 -49.95
CA VAL A 308 -2.39 9.06 -50.94
C VAL A 308 -3.90 9.18 -50.77
N ALA A 309 -4.38 10.41 -50.56
CA ALA A 309 -5.81 10.71 -50.41
C ALA A 309 -6.48 10.92 -51.78
N PHE A 310 -7.67 10.33 -51.96
CA PHE A 310 -8.52 10.43 -53.13
C PHE A 310 -9.94 10.82 -52.72
N THR A 311 -10.63 11.58 -53.59
CA THR A 311 -12.06 11.88 -53.43
C THR A 311 -12.90 10.72 -53.99
N ASN A 312 -13.74 10.13 -53.16
CA ASN A 312 -14.61 9.00 -53.49
C ASN A 312 -16.09 9.36 -53.31
N ALA A 313 -16.51 10.49 -53.89
CA ALA A 313 -17.86 11.01 -53.71
C ALA A 313 -18.97 10.06 -54.23
N ALA A 314 -18.66 9.21 -55.21
CA ALA A 314 -19.57 8.21 -55.76
C ALA A 314 -19.53 6.86 -55.01
N GLY A 315 -18.57 6.65 -54.11
CA GLY A 315 -18.41 5.40 -53.35
C GLY A 315 -17.95 4.20 -54.18
N ASN A 316 -17.49 4.41 -55.42
CA ASN A 316 -17.08 3.36 -56.35
C ASN A 316 -15.56 3.28 -56.58
N LEU A 317 -14.74 4.02 -55.80
CA LEU A 317 -13.29 3.88 -55.85
C LEU A 317 -12.79 2.87 -54.81
N ALA A 318 -11.78 2.09 -55.19
CA ALA A 318 -11.01 1.21 -54.31
C ALA A 318 -9.50 1.38 -54.54
N CYS A 319 -8.69 0.91 -53.59
CA CYS A 319 -7.23 1.07 -53.64
C CYS A 319 -6.54 -0.07 -54.37
N CYS A 320 -5.53 0.28 -55.17
CA CYS A 320 -4.54 -0.62 -55.75
C CYS A 320 -3.15 -0.04 -55.48
N GLY A 321 -2.54 -0.42 -54.35
CA GLY A 321 -1.35 0.26 -53.83
C GLY A 321 -1.62 1.75 -53.56
N GLN A 322 -0.81 2.64 -54.16
CA GLN A 322 -0.93 4.10 -54.01
C GLN A 322 -1.93 4.78 -54.96
N VAL A 323 -2.61 4.02 -55.84
CA VAL A 323 -3.59 4.58 -56.78
C VAL A 323 -5.00 4.10 -56.44
N SER A 324 -6.00 4.92 -56.78
CA SER A 324 -7.40 4.51 -56.77
C SER A 324 -7.83 4.00 -58.15
N PHE A 325 -8.71 3.02 -58.20
CA PHE A 325 -9.39 2.55 -59.42
C PHE A 325 -10.91 2.51 -59.21
N ASN A 326 -11.68 2.63 -60.29
CA ASN A 326 -13.13 2.54 -60.24
C ASN A 326 -13.59 1.08 -60.28
N THR A 327 -14.23 0.60 -59.22
CA THR A 327 -14.70 -0.79 -59.07
C THR A 327 -15.77 -1.18 -60.08
N GLU A 328 -16.41 -0.23 -60.75
CA GLU A 328 -17.41 -0.48 -61.80
C GLU A 328 -16.78 -0.72 -63.18
N THR A 329 -15.52 -0.32 -63.38
CA THR A 329 -14.86 -0.40 -64.70
C THR A 329 -13.50 -1.06 -64.68
N GLU A 330 -12.90 -1.25 -63.50
CA GLU A 330 -11.52 -1.67 -63.30
C GLU A 330 -11.41 -2.67 -62.13
N ILE A 331 -10.30 -3.41 -62.08
CA ILE A 331 -9.95 -4.33 -60.99
C ILE A 331 -8.45 -4.24 -60.69
N CYS A 332 -8.09 -4.36 -59.41
CA CYS A 332 -6.68 -4.44 -59.00
C CYS A 332 -6.16 -5.89 -59.06
N CYS A 333 -5.02 -6.05 -59.74
CA CYS A 333 -4.33 -7.31 -59.91
C CYS A 333 -2.85 -7.14 -59.54
N SER A 334 -2.46 -7.59 -58.34
CA SER A 334 -1.06 -7.50 -57.88
C SER A 334 -0.46 -6.10 -58.07
N ASP A 335 -1.15 -5.08 -57.53
CA ASP A 335 -0.79 -3.66 -57.63
C ASP A 335 -0.86 -3.04 -59.05
N VAL A 336 -1.45 -3.77 -60.02
CA VAL A 336 -1.74 -3.26 -61.36
C VAL A 336 -3.24 -3.11 -61.55
N VAL A 337 -3.67 -1.91 -61.93
CA VAL A 337 -5.07 -1.64 -62.30
C VAL A 337 -5.32 -2.12 -63.73
N LEU A 338 -6.30 -3.00 -63.89
CA LEU A 338 -6.70 -3.56 -65.19
C LEU A 338 -8.16 -3.19 -65.50
N PRO A 339 -8.50 -2.88 -66.76
CA PRO A 339 -9.88 -2.63 -67.15
C PRO A 339 -10.70 -3.93 -67.18
N LEU A 340 -11.95 -3.88 -66.72
CA LEU A 340 -12.89 -5.01 -66.74
C LEU A 340 -13.34 -5.40 -68.16
N GLY A 341 -13.32 -4.44 -69.09
CA GLY A 341 -13.78 -4.64 -70.46
C GLY A 341 -15.29 -4.92 -70.50
N THR A 342 -15.67 -6.15 -70.88
CA THR A 342 -17.08 -6.61 -70.93
C THR A 342 -17.47 -7.46 -69.72
N THR A 343 -16.55 -7.68 -68.78
CA THR A 343 -16.79 -8.50 -67.58
C THR A 343 -17.68 -7.76 -66.59
N ASP A 344 -18.70 -8.43 -66.04
CA ASP A 344 -19.55 -7.86 -65.00
C ASP A 344 -18.71 -7.63 -63.73
N PRO A 345 -18.66 -6.41 -63.15
CA PRO A 345 -17.94 -6.13 -61.91
C PRO A 345 -18.27 -7.10 -60.76
N ALA A 346 -19.51 -7.59 -60.68
CA ALA A 346 -19.93 -8.53 -59.64
C ALA A 346 -19.27 -9.91 -59.75
N ASN A 347 -18.81 -10.28 -60.95
CA ASN A 347 -18.21 -11.58 -61.24
C ASN A 347 -16.71 -11.50 -61.56
N ALA A 348 -16.16 -10.29 -61.67
CA ALA A 348 -14.76 -10.07 -62.03
C ALA A 348 -13.81 -10.59 -60.95
N TYR A 349 -12.76 -11.29 -61.38
CA TYR A 349 -11.74 -11.83 -60.49
C TYR A 349 -10.35 -11.75 -61.10
N CYS A 350 -9.35 -11.50 -60.26
CA CYS A 350 -7.96 -11.47 -60.70
C CYS A 350 -7.35 -12.88 -60.64
N CYS A 351 -6.93 -13.42 -61.78
CA CYS A 351 -6.25 -14.71 -61.87
C CYS A 351 -4.91 -14.57 -62.59
N GLY A 352 -3.80 -14.68 -61.86
CA GLY A 352 -2.46 -14.62 -62.46
C GLY A 352 -2.12 -13.30 -63.17
N GLY A 353 -2.70 -12.19 -62.71
CA GLY A 353 -2.50 -10.87 -63.33
C GLY A 353 -3.40 -10.57 -64.53
N ALA A 354 -4.44 -11.38 -64.76
CA ALA A 354 -5.47 -11.12 -65.77
C ALA A 354 -6.87 -11.12 -65.15
N VAL A 355 -7.80 -10.40 -65.78
CA VAL A 355 -9.22 -10.36 -65.40
C VAL A 355 -9.96 -11.55 -65.98
N ILE A 356 -10.69 -12.29 -65.15
CA ILE A 356 -11.60 -13.36 -65.56
C ILE A 356 -13.00 -13.13 -64.99
N ASP A 357 -14.01 -13.70 -65.65
CA ASP A 357 -15.37 -13.80 -65.11
C ASP A 357 -15.51 -15.12 -64.34
N MET A 358 -15.82 -15.05 -63.04
CA MET A 358 -15.98 -16.24 -62.20
C MET A 358 -17.19 -17.09 -62.58
N THR A 359 -18.15 -16.59 -63.34
CA THR A 359 -19.24 -17.44 -63.86
C THR A 359 -18.75 -18.36 -64.97
N ASP A 360 -17.71 -17.95 -65.70
CA ASP A 360 -17.16 -18.69 -66.83
C ASP A 360 -15.87 -19.46 -66.49
N TYR A 361 -15.10 -19.03 -65.49
CA TYR A 361 -13.77 -19.59 -65.16
C TYR A 361 -13.58 -19.88 -63.66
N TRP A 362 -12.85 -20.96 -63.37
CA TRP A 362 -12.17 -21.21 -62.10
C TRP A 362 -10.75 -20.61 -62.15
N CYS A 363 -10.28 -19.99 -61.09
CA CYS A 363 -8.87 -19.66 -60.92
C CYS A 363 -8.22 -20.66 -59.97
N CYS A 364 -7.23 -21.41 -60.46
CA CYS A 364 -6.50 -22.40 -59.66
C CYS A 364 -5.01 -22.18 -59.82
N ASP A 365 -4.30 -22.02 -58.70
CA ASP A 365 -2.86 -21.75 -58.68
C ASP A 365 -2.45 -20.60 -59.65
N ASN A 366 -3.20 -19.48 -59.62
CA ASN A 366 -3.04 -18.32 -60.50
C ASN A 366 -3.26 -18.58 -62.01
N ASN A 367 -3.84 -19.71 -62.38
CA ASN A 367 -4.15 -20.04 -63.77
C ASN A 367 -5.68 -20.15 -63.98
N PRO A 368 -6.24 -19.55 -65.03
CA PRO A 368 -7.67 -19.63 -65.30
C PRO A 368 -8.06 -20.92 -66.05
N TYR A 369 -9.13 -21.58 -65.61
CA TYR A 369 -9.69 -22.81 -66.18
C TYR A 369 -11.18 -22.63 -66.49
N PRO A 370 -11.67 -22.88 -67.72
CA PRO A 370 -13.08 -22.73 -68.05
C PRO A 370 -13.99 -23.67 -67.23
N ARG A 371 -15.12 -23.19 -66.70
CA ARG A 371 -16.08 -24.00 -65.93
C ARG A 371 -16.79 -25.06 -66.77
N GLY A 372 -17.12 -24.75 -68.03
CA GLY A 372 -17.80 -25.69 -68.94
C GLY A 372 -19.09 -26.28 -68.34
N SER A 373 -19.44 -27.53 -68.70
CA SER A 373 -20.59 -28.27 -68.14
C SER A 373 -20.30 -28.99 -66.80
N SER A 374 -19.13 -28.78 -66.23
CA SER A 374 -18.61 -29.47 -65.04
C SER A 374 -18.79 -28.61 -63.79
N ALA A 375 -19.57 -29.11 -62.82
CA ALA A 375 -19.87 -28.40 -61.57
C ALA A 375 -18.72 -28.40 -60.54
N ALA A 376 -17.53 -28.92 -60.87
CA ALA A 376 -16.43 -29.08 -59.93
C ALA A 376 -15.11 -28.52 -60.50
N PRO A 377 -14.28 -27.85 -59.67
CA PRO A 377 -12.96 -27.35 -60.06
C PRO A 377 -11.95 -28.50 -60.29
N PRO A 378 -10.81 -28.23 -60.97
CA PRO A 378 -9.71 -29.18 -61.15
C PRO A 378 -9.28 -29.88 -59.85
N ILE A 379 -9.23 -31.22 -59.84
CA ILE A 379 -8.85 -32.01 -58.67
C ILE A 379 -7.35 -31.84 -58.38
N GLY A 380 -7.01 -31.45 -57.14
CA GLY A 380 -5.64 -31.38 -56.64
C GLY A 380 -4.96 -30.01 -56.77
N GLN A 381 -5.69 -28.97 -57.19
CA GLN A 381 -5.23 -27.58 -57.19
C GLN A 381 -6.01 -26.76 -56.16
N ASN A 382 -5.40 -25.68 -55.66
CA ASN A 382 -6.11 -24.73 -54.80
C ASN A 382 -6.86 -23.73 -55.70
N CYS A 383 -8.18 -23.88 -55.74
CA CYS A 383 -9.05 -23.07 -56.58
C CYS A 383 -9.89 -22.09 -55.74
N ASN A 384 -10.34 -21.00 -56.35
CA ASN A 384 -11.40 -20.15 -55.80
C ASN A 384 -12.76 -20.85 -55.95
N ILE A 385 -13.10 -21.70 -54.97
CA ILE A 385 -14.35 -22.49 -54.99
C ILE A 385 -15.53 -21.64 -54.53
#